data_AF-A0A183FRN5-F1
#
_entry.id   AF-A0A183FRN5-F1
#
_cell.length_a   1.000
_cell.length_b   1.000
_cell.length_c   1.000
_cell.angle_alpha   90.00
_cell.angle_beta   90.00
_cell.angle_gamma   90.00
#
_symmetry.space_group_name_H-M   'P 1'
#
loop_
_entity.id
_entity.type
_entity.pdbx_description
1 polymer ?
#
loop_
_entity_poly.entity_id
_entity_poly.type
_entity_poly.pdbx_seq_one_letter_code
_entity_poly.pdbx_strand_id
1 'polypeptide(L)'
;MERSIRFIMLHEYKLGHSAEEATSNINRSMGLGSVTEFTVRKWFRRFAAGDESLRDERDNKQTSQTAAKKLTTARKAEIKKELVEAKLEVDSGHKPPPRKCRRISDEYRATEDDTGSDGYELF
;
A
#
# COMPACT_ATOMS: atom_id res chain seq x y z
N MET A 1 10.63 5.35 15.82
CA MET A 1 11.65 5.59 16.85
C MET A 1 12.91 4.87 16.43
N GLU A 2 14.02 5.61 16.39
CA GLU A 2 15.31 5.08 15.96
C GLU A 2 15.76 3.89 16.83
N ARG A 3 16.47 2.95 16.22
CA ARG A 3 17.02 1.79 16.95
C ARG A 3 18.10 2.21 17.96
N SER A 4 18.85 3.27 17.65
CA SER A 4 19.86 3.86 18.53
C SER A 4 19.27 4.38 19.84
N ILE A 5 18.15 5.09 19.79
CA ILE A 5 17.45 5.60 20.97
C ILE A 5 17.04 4.45 21.91
N ARG A 6 16.53 3.35 21.35
CA ARG A 6 16.14 2.16 22.13
C ARG A 6 17.34 1.49 22.80
N PHE A 7 18.48 1.46 22.11
CA PHE A 7 19.73 0.95 22.67
C PHE A 7 20.19 1.79 23.87
N ILE A 8 20.12 3.13 23.76
CA ILE A 8 20.46 4.02 24.88
C ILE A 8 19.49 3.81 26.05
N MET A 9 18.18 3.67 25.80
CA MET A 9 17.22 3.36 26.87
C MET A 9 17.56 2.05 27.60
N LEU A 10 17.97 1.00 26.88
CA LEU A 10 18.40 -0.26 27.50
C LEU A 10 19.67 -0.07 28.34
N HIS A 11 20.60 0.75 27.86
CA HIS A 11 21.81 1.08 28.60
C HIS A 11 21.49 1.80 29.92
N GLU A 12 20.69 2.87 29.88
CA GLU A 12 20.26 3.61 31.07
C GLU A 12 19.50 2.72 32.07
N TYR A 13 18.66 1.79 31.56
CA TYR A 13 17.98 0.80 32.39
C TYR A 13 18.97 -0.12 33.12
N LYS A 14 20.03 -0.59 32.44
CA LYS A 14 21.08 -1.43 33.03
C LYS A 14 21.96 -0.66 34.03
N LEU A 15 22.05 0.67 33.90
CA LEU A 15 22.70 1.53 34.89
C LEU A 15 21.84 1.73 36.16
N GLY A 16 20.57 1.30 36.14
CA GLY A 16 19.66 1.45 37.27
C GLY A 16 19.09 2.86 37.42
N HIS A 17 19.22 3.71 36.40
CA HIS A 17 18.64 5.04 36.40
C HIS A 17 17.11 4.97 36.34
N SER A 18 16.44 5.95 36.91
CA SER A 18 14.99 6.09 36.79
C SER A 18 14.59 6.52 35.37
N ALA A 19 13.30 6.37 35.03
CA ALA A 19 12.80 6.78 33.72
C ALA A 19 12.91 8.30 33.48
N GLU A 20 12.79 9.10 34.54
CA GLU A 20 12.93 10.57 34.47
C GLU A 20 14.38 10.99 34.21
N GLU A 21 15.33 10.37 34.92
CA GLU A 21 16.76 10.57 34.70
C GLU A 21 17.18 10.14 33.29
N ALA A 22 16.78 8.94 32.87
CA ALA A 22 17.07 8.43 31.54
C ALA A 22 16.48 9.33 30.44
N THR A 23 15.26 9.86 30.63
CA THR A 23 14.64 10.82 29.69
C THR A 23 15.46 12.09 29.57
N SER A 24 15.92 12.62 30.71
CA SER A 24 16.74 13.83 30.75
C SER A 24 18.12 13.61 30.10
N ASN A 25 18.75 12.46 30.36
CA ASN A 25 20.04 12.07 29.79
C ASN A 25 19.96 11.89 28.27
N ILE A 26 18.91 11.20 27.79
CA ILE A 26 18.69 11.00 26.35
C ILE A 26 18.38 12.32 25.66
N ASN A 27 17.52 13.16 26.22
CA ASN A 27 17.21 14.45 25.61
C ASN A 27 18.40 15.42 25.63
N ARG A 28 19.30 15.31 26.62
CA ARG A 28 20.55 16.07 26.64
C ARG A 28 21.54 15.64 25.55
N SER A 29 21.62 14.34 25.25
CA SER A 29 22.57 13.79 24.28
C SER A 29 22.07 13.79 22.84
N MET A 30 20.77 13.52 22.64
CA MET A 30 20.14 13.36 21.31
C MET A 30 19.40 14.62 20.84
N GLY A 31 19.18 15.58 21.74
CA GLY A 31 18.43 16.81 21.49
C GLY A 31 17.10 16.86 22.26
N LEU A 32 16.68 18.08 22.65
CA LEU A 32 15.44 18.29 23.41
C LEU A 32 14.23 17.72 22.66
N GLY A 33 13.39 16.97 23.38
CA GLY A 33 12.18 16.38 22.82
C GLY A 33 12.40 15.11 21.98
N SER A 34 13.63 14.57 21.94
CA SER A 34 13.91 13.30 21.26
C SER A 34 13.07 12.14 21.82
N VAL A 35 12.86 12.14 23.13
CA VAL A 35 12.05 11.13 23.82
C VAL A 35 11.18 11.74 24.91
N THR A 36 10.02 11.12 25.11
CA THR A 36 9.13 11.43 26.23
C THR A 36 9.33 10.41 27.36
N GLU A 37 9.13 10.84 28.59
CA GLU A 37 9.19 9.98 29.78
C GLU A 37 8.21 8.81 29.70
N PHE A 38 7.01 9.04 29.14
CA PHE A 38 6.06 7.98 28.85
C PHE A 38 6.67 6.86 27.97
N THR A 39 7.44 7.25 26.95
CA THR A 39 8.07 6.29 26.05
C THR A 39 9.18 5.52 26.76
N VAL A 40 10.02 6.19 27.55
CA VAL A 40 11.07 5.54 28.34
C VAL A 40 10.47 4.55 29.34
N ARG A 41 9.41 4.93 30.07
CA ARG A 41 8.69 4.02 30.99
C ARG A 41 8.13 2.80 30.28
N LYS A 42 7.55 2.96 29.09
CA LYS A 42 7.06 1.82 28.29
C LYS A 42 8.19 0.84 27.97
N TRP A 43 9.36 1.34 27.58
CA TRP A 43 10.53 0.50 27.31
C TRP A 43 11.09 -0.16 28.56
N PHE A 44 11.18 0.57 29.68
CA PHE A 44 11.66 0.01 30.95
C PHE A 44 10.76 -1.13 31.44
N ARG A 45 9.43 -1.03 31.27
CA ARG A 45 8.52 -2.14 31.59
C ARG A 45 8.79 -3.37 30.72
N ARG A 46 9.14 -3.20 29.45
CA ARG A 46 9.51 -4.31 28.56
C ARG A 46 10.82 -4.95 28.99
N PHE A 47 11.83 -4.14 29.29
CA PHE A 47 13.12 -4.63 29.79
C PHE A 47 12.98 -5.37 31.12
N ALA A 48 12.14 -4.85 32.02
CA ALA A 48 11.80 -5.50 33.29
C ALA A 48 11.06 -6.84 33.10
N ALA A 49 10.33 -7.01 31.99
CA ALA A 49 9.72 -8.28 31.62
C ALA A 49 10.71 -9.27 30.97
N GLY A 50 12.00 -8.90 30.85
CA GLY A 50 13.05 -9.72 30.23
C GLY A 50 13.14 -9.58 28.70
N ASP A 51 12.33 -8.71 28.08
CA ASP A 51 12.39 -8.45 26.64
C ASP A 51 13.39 -7.32 26.34
N GLU A 52 14.67 -7.69 26.19
CA GLU A 52 15.74 -6.77 25.76
C GLU A 52 15.77 -6.53 24.23
N SER A 53 14.76 -7.00 23.49
CA SER A 53 14.77 -6.85 22.04
C SER A 53 14.60 -5.38 21.64
N LEU A 54 15.52 -4.88 20.82
CA LEU A 54 15.46 -3.51 20.30
C LEU A 54 14.44 -3.35 19.17
N ARG A 55 13.63 -4.38 18.87
CA ARG A 55 12.63 -4.36 17.79
C ARG A 55 11.27 -3.92 18.35
N ASP A 56 10.62 -3.03 17.60
CA ASP A 56 9.23 -2.63 17.87
C ASP A 56 8.30 -3.60 17.13
N GLU A 57 7.08 -3.77 17.62
CA GLU A 57 6.07 -4.64 16.98
C GLU A 57 5.75 -4.17 15.55
N ARG A 58 5.86 -2.86 15.31
CA ARG A 58 5.72 -2.25 13.98
C ARG A 58 6.85 -2.65 13.03
N ASP A 59 8.06 -2.82 13.55
CA ASP A 59 9.21 -3.25 12.73
C ASP A 59 8.96 -4.67 12.22
N ASN A 60 8.35 -5.54 13.05
CA ASN A 60 7.98 -6.90 12.66
C ASN A 60 6.96 -6.89 11.50
N LYS A 61 5.89 -6.10 11.61
CA LYS A 61 4.88 -5.93 10.55
C LYS A 61 5.47 -5.42 9.23
N GLN A 62 6.45 -4.53 9.27
CA GLN A 62 7.07 -4.01 8.05
C GLN A 62 7.92 -5.09 7.35
N THR A 63 8.70 -5.87 8.11
CA THR A 63 9.46 -6.99 7.54
C THR A 63 8.56 -8.07 6.95
N SER A 64 7.45 -8.42 7.59
CA SER A 64 6.52 -9.44 7.07
C SER A 64 5.81 -8.97 5.80
N GLN A 65 5.38 -7.70 5.74
CA GLN A 65 4.81 -7.13 4.51
C GLN A 65 5.83 -7.06 3.36
N THR A 66 7.09 -6.75 3.66
CA THR A 66 8.14 -6.68 2.64
C THR A 66 8.50 -8.06 2.10
N ALA A 67 8.55 -9.08 2.97
CA ALA A 67 8.75 -10.46 2.58
C ALA A 67 7.59 -10.98 1.70
N ALA A 68 6.33 -10.71 2.10
CA ALA A 68 5.15 -11.10 1.33
C ALA A 68 5.12 -10.45 -0.06
N LYS A 69 5.42 -9.14 -0.17
CA LYS A 69 5.49 -8.42 -1.45
C LYS A 69 6.59 -8.96 -2.38
N LYS A 70 7.74 -9.39 -1.83
CA LYS A 70 8.82 -10.00 -2.62
C LYS A 70 8.40 -11.36 -3.19
N LEU A 71 7.71 -12.19 -2.37
CA LEU A 71 7.20 -13.50 -2.80
C LEU A 71 6.17 -13.37 -3.94
N THR A 72 5.24 -12.42 -3.85
CA THR A 72 4.22 -12.21 -4.89
C THR A 72 4.82 -11.66 -6.18
N THR A 73 5.85 -10.81 -6.08
CA THR A 73 6.56 -10.27 -7.25
C THR A 73 7.33 -11.38 -7.99
N ALA A 74 7.99 -12.27 -7.25
CA ALA A 74 8.69 -13.42 -7.82
C ALA A 74 7.70 -14.38 -8.51
N ARG A 75 6.58 -14.72 -7.85
CA ARG A 75 5.55 -15.57 -8.44
C ARG A 75 4.91 -14.95 -9.70
N LYS A 76 4.68 -13.63 -9.69
CA LYS A 76 4.15 -12.90 -10.85
C LYS A 76 5.13 -12.88 -12.03
N ALA A 77 6.44 -12.79 -11.77
CA ALA A 77 7.46 -12.86 -12.81
C ALA A 77 7.53 -14.26 -13.44
N GLU A 78 7.33 -15.31 -12.63
CA GLU A 78 7.32 -16.70 -13.10
C GLU A 78 6.09 -17.01 -13.95
N ILE A 79 4.89 -16.62 -13.51
CA ILE A 79 3.64 -16.72 -14.30
C ILE A 79 3.77 -15.97 -15.64
N LYS A 80 4.43 -14.79 -15.63
CA LYS A 80 4.63 -14.02 -16.85
C LYS A 80 5.57 -14.71 -17.84
N LYS A 81 6.59 -15.43 -17.36
CA LYS A 81 7.50 -16.21 -18.23
C LYS A 81 6.76 -17.36 -18.89
N GLU A 82 5.99 -18.12 -18.12
CA GLU A 82 5.16 -19.24 -18.60
C GLU A 82 4.15 -18.78 -19.67
N LEU A 83 3.51 -17.61 -19.48
CA LEU A 83 2.57 -17.04 -20.46
C LEU A 83 3.25 -16.57 -21.76
N VAL A 84 4.49 -16.08 -21.69
CA VAL A 84 5.25 -15.64 -22.88
C VAL A 84 5.71 -16.85 -23.70
N GLU A 85 6.09 -17.93 -23.03
CA GLU A 85 6.49 -19.19 -23.66
C GLU A 85 5.29 -19.87 -24.34
N ALA A 86 4.13 -19.92 -23.68
CA ALA A 86 2.88 -20.44 -24.27
C ALA A 86 2.33 -19.60 -25.44
N LYS A 87 2.78 -18.36 -25.63
CA LYS A 87 2.31 -17.46 -26.70
C LYS A 87 3.01 -17.73 -28.06
N LEU A 88 4.12 -18.48 -28.07
CA LEU A 88 4.93 -18.72 -29.27
C LEU A 88 4.40 -19.82 -30.21
N GLU A 89 3.36 -20.58 -29.84
CA GLU A 89 2.81 -21.68 -30.66
C GLU A 89 1.50 -21.36 -31.43
N VAL A 90 0.93 -20.16 -31.29
CA VAL A 90 -0.33 -19.80 -31.97
C VAL A 90 -0.11 -18.64 -32.95
N ASP A 91 0.66 -18.90 -34.00
CA ASP A 91 0.60 -18.10 -35.23
C ASP A 91 0.45 -19.01 -36.46
N SER A 92 -0.75 -19.55 -36.63
CA SER A 92 -1.21 -19.97 -37.95
C SER A 92 -2.66 -19.52 -38.16
N GLY A 93 -2.79 -18.29 -38.66
CA GLY A 93 -3.81 -17.92 -39.63
C GLY A 93 -5.28 -17.91 -39.20
N HIS A 94 -5.75 -16.75 -38.74
CA HIS A 94 -7.13 -16.35 -39.04
C HIS A 94 -7.15 -14.90 -39.49
N LYS A 95 -7.22 -14.68 -40.81
CA LYS A 95 -7.48 -13.37 -41.40
C LYS A 95 -8.98 -13.10 -41.26
N PRO A 96 -9.42 -12.17 -40.38
CA PRO A 96 -10.84 -11.84 -40.32
C PRO A 96 -11.26 -11.17 -41.64
N PRO A 97 -12.46 -11.48 -42.18
CA PRO A 97 -12.93 -10.85 -43.40
C PRO A 97 -13.09 -9.33 -43.20
N PRO A 98 -12.85 -8.51 -44.24
CA PRO A 98 -12.94 -7.08 -44.12
C PRO A 98 -14.37 -6.67 -43.75
N ARG A 99 -14.50 -5.92 -42.65
CA ARG A 99 -15.76 -5.30 -42.23
C ARG A 99 -16.09 -4.19 -43.23
N LYS A 100 -17.20 -4.31 -43.95
CA LYS A 100 -17.74 -3.19 -44.76
C LYS A 100 -18.18 -2.09 -43.79
N CYS A 101 -17.49 -0.95 -43.77
CA CYS A 101 -17.97 0.26 -43.12
C CYS A 101 -19.25 0.73 -43.83
N ARG A 102 -20.40 0.64 -43.17
CA ARG A 102 -21.64 1.26 -43.64
C ARG A 102 -21.51 2.76 -43.36
N ARG A 103 -21.21 3.56 -44.38
CA ARG A 103 -21.33 5.03 -44.28
C ARG A 103 -22.80 5.33 -44.06
N ILE A 104 -23.12 5.97 -42.95
CA ILE A 104 -24.40 6.64 -42.78
C ILE A 104 -24.27 7.88 -43.66
N SER A 105 -24.94 7.89 -44.81
CA SER A 105 -25.12 9.10 -45.61
C SER A 105 -26.57 9.50 -45.50
N ASP A 106 -26.74 10.68 -44.93
CA ASP A 106 -27.92 11.52 -44.85
C ASP A 106 -28.83 11.38 -46.07
N GLU A 107 -30.12 11.15 -45.82
CA GLU A 107 -31.14 11.64 -46.73
C GLU A 107 -32.33 12.17 -45.93
N TYR A 108 -32.22 13.45 -45.63
CA TYR A 108 -33.34 14.32 -45.28
C TYR A 108 -34.14 14.57 -46.57
N ARG A 109 -35.39 14.09 -46.64
CA ARG A 109 -36.39 14.67 -47.52
C ARG A 109 -37.73 14.70 -46.79
N ALA A 110 -38.13 15.91 -46.44
CA ALA A 110 -39.44 16.25 -45.92
C ALA A 110 -40.52 16.01 -46.99
N THR A 111 -41.67 15.53 -46.55
CA THR A 111 -42.99 15.99 -47.03
C THR A 111 -43.95 15.95 -45.84
N GLU A 112 -44.52 17.10 -45.55
CA GLU A 112 -45.63 17.36 -44.64
C GLU A 112 -46.86 16.55 -45.07
N ASP A 113 -47.73 16.21 -44.11
CA ASP A 113 -49.20 16.34 -44.22
C ASP A 113 -49.88 15.75 -42.96
N ASP A 114 -50.47 16.67 -42.20
CA ASP A 114 -51.66 16.60 -41.36
C ASP A 114 -52.37 15.27 -41.08
N THR A 115 -52.59 14.93 -39.80
CA THR A 115 -53.92 15.01 -39.14
C THR A 115 -53.93 14.41 -37.71
N GLY A 116 -54.63 15.08 -36.78
CA GLY A 116 -55.30 14.46 -35.62
C GLY A 116 -54.54 14.52 -34.29
N SER A 117 -54.64 15.59 -33.51
CA SER A 117 -55.69 15.89 -32.51
C SER A 117 -55.60 15.10 -31.20
N ASP A 118 -55.36 15.90 -30.15
CA ASP A 118 -55.75 15.79 -28.74
C ASP A 118 -55.00 14.89 -27.75
N GLY A 119 -54.65 15.52 -26.63
CA GLY A 119 -54.66 14.85 -25.33
C GLY A 119 -53.52 15.17 -24.36
N TYR A 120 -53.43 16.44 -23.94
CA TYR A 120 -53.03 16.90 -22.58
C TYR A 120 -53.49 15.89 -21.47
N GLU A 121 -52.78 15.53 -20.39
CA GLU A 121 -52.13 16.26 -19.27
C GLU A 121 -51.23 15.24 -18.51
N LEU A 122 -50.02 15.57 -18.06
CA LEU A 122 -49.69 15.98 -16.67
C LEU A 122 -50.41 15.18 -15.57
N PHE A 123 -49.71 14.24 -14.92
CA PHE A 123 -49.41 14.22 -13.48
C PHE A 123 -48.42 13.08 -13.16
#